data_AF-G4MKF5-F1
#
_entry.id   AF-G4MKF5-F1
#
_cell.length_a   1.000
_cell.length_b   1.000
_cell.length_c   1.000
_cell.angle_alpha   90.00
_cell.angle_beta   90.00
_cell.angle_gamma   90.00
#
_symmetry.space_group_name_H-M   'P 1'
#
loop_
_entity.id
_entity.type
_entity.pdbx_description
1 polymer ?
#
loop_
_entity_poly.entity_id
_entity_poly.type
_entity_poly.pdbx_seq_one_letter_code
_entity_poly.pdbx_strand_id
1 'polypeptide(L)'
;MQFSLAILTTLFLGTATAAALPAAPEGQAAAAKTLVKVNLPAPDNWLTGSRLFPANIIASYNAELKDYATADAWNAFVLDKCQSFTACTSTASYQAINSGSTGGRYWFGEVYRGGATTPADYERVPDAAFGVTNSQMYTIQA
;
A
#
# COMPACT_ATOMS: atom_id res chain seq x y z
N MET A 1 58.66 -52.96 2.70
CA MET A 1 58.93 -52.76 1.26
C MET A 1 57.90 -53.57 0.47
N GLN A 2 56.88 -52.94 -0.10
CA GLN A 2 56.03 -53.43 -1.21
C GLN A 2 55.09 -52.27 -1.58
N PHE A 3 55.44 -51.50 -2.62
CA PHE A 3 55.04 -51.62 -4.03
C PHE A 3 53.68 -50.98 -4.34
N SER A 4 53.78 -49.86 -5.06
CA SER A 4 52.72 -49.03 -5.62
C SER A 4 51.73 -49.80 -6.48
N LEU A 5 50.47 -49.40 -6.41
CA LEU A 5 49.45 -49.68 -7.42
C LEU A 5 49.07 -48.34 -8.07
N ALA A 6 49.39 -48.18 -9.36
CA ALA A 6 48.97 -47.04 -10.16
C ALA A 6 47.53 -47.26 -10.62
N ILE A 7 46.61 -46.37 -10.23
CA ILE A 7 45.24 -46.34 -10.75
C ILE A 7 45.16 -45.26 -11.82
N LEU A 8 45.06 -45.70 -13.07
CA LEU A 8 44.77 -44.89 -14.23
C LEU A 8 43.32 -44.39 -14.10
N THR A 9 43.14 -43.09 -13.81
CA THR A 9 41.81 -42.48 -13.72
C THR A 9 41.62 -41.60 -14.95
N THR A 10 40.80 -42.06 -15.89
CA THR A 10 40.42 -41.33 -17.11
C THR A 10 39.56 -40.13 -16.73
N LEU A 11 40.04 -38.93 -17.07
CA LEU A 11 39.37 -37.66 -16.85
C LEU A 11 38.31 -37.44 -17.96
N PHE A 12 37.02 -37.49 -17.62
CA PHE A 12 35.97 -36.98 -18.51
C PHE A 12 35.85 -35.46 -18.31
N LEU A 13 36.32 -34.69 -19.28
CA LEU A 13 36.02 -33.26 -19.40
C LEU A 13 34.56 -33.09 -19.85
N GLY A 14 33.68 -32.75 -18.91
CA GLY A 14 32.34 -32.22 -19.21
C GLY A 14 32.41 -30.70 -19.33
N THR A 15 32.25 -30.15 -20.53
CA THR A 15 32.05 -28.70 -20.71
C THR A 15 30.62 -28.33 -20.37
N ALA A 16 30.41 -27.68 -19.23
CA ALA A 16 29.13 -27.09 -18.86
C ALA A 16 28.91 -25.80 -19.67
N THR A 17 28.07 -25.87 -20.70
CA THR A 17 27.50 -24.67 -21.34
C THR A 17 26.41 -24.10 -20.44
N ALA A 18 26.70 -23.00 -19.76
CA ALA A 18 25.69 -22.21 -19.07
C ALA A 18 24.77 -21.56 -20.11
N ALA A 19 23.52 -22.03 -20.20
CA ALA A 19 22.49 -21.36 -20.97
C ALA A 19 22.13 -20.05 -20.25
N ALA A 20 22.46 -18.90 -20.87
CA ALA A 20 22.01 -17.61 -20.39
C ALA A 20 20.48 -17.52 -20.54
N LEU A 21 19.77 -17.44 -19.42
CA LEU A 21 18.35 -17.12 -19.42
C LEU A 21 18.17 -15.70 -19.97
N PRO A 22 17.21 -15.45 -20.88
CA PRO A 22 16.90 -14.10 -21.31
C PRO A 22 16.46 -13.27 -20.10
N ALA A 23 17.07 -12.10 -19.92
CA ALA A 23 16.63 -11.12 -18.93
C ALA A 23 15.14 -10.80 -19.18
N ALA A 24 14.32 -10.90 -18.14
CA ALA A 24 12.94 -10.46 -18.22
C ALA A 24 12.91 -9.00 -18.67
N PRO A 25 12.01 -8.60 -19.59
CA PRO A 25 11.89 -7.20 -19.97
C PRO A 25 11.61 -6.40 -18.70
N GLU A 26 12.48 -5.45 -18.40
CA GLU A 26 12.25 -4.46 -17.35
C GLU A 26 10.95 -3.73 -17.72
N GLY A 27 9.86 -4.11 -17.05
CA GLY A 27 8.57 -3.49 -17.27
C GLY A 27 8.71 -2.00 -17.03
N GLN A 28 8.42 -1.18 -18.04
CA GLN A 28 8.34 0.26 -17.90
C GLN A 28 7.45 0.58 -16.69
N ALA A 29 8.05 1.20 -15.67
CA ALA A 29 7.31 1.66 -14.51
C ALA A 29 6.13 2.50 -15.01
N ALA A 30 4.92 2.11 -14.64
CA ALA A 30 3.74 2.91 -14.95
C ALA A 30 3.95 4.33 -14.40
N ALA A 31 3.56 5.34 -15.18
CA ALA A 31 3.66 6.73 -14.73
C ALA A 31 2.95 6.90 -13.38
N ALA A 32 3.58 7.65 -12.46
CA ALA A 32 3.01 7.92 -11.15
C ALA A 32 1.67 8.65 -11.29
N LYS A 33 0.69 8.25 -10.49
CA LYS A 33 -0.64 8.85 -10.46
C LYS A 33 -0.57 10.21 -9.77
N THR A 34 -1.12 11.24 -10.39
CA THR A 34 -1.31 12.55 -9.74
C THR A 34 -2.55 12.48 -8.85
N LEU A 35 -2.32 12.41 -7.55
CA LEU A 35 -3.37 12.41 -6.52
C LEU A 35 -3.45 13.79 -5.88
N VAL A 36 -4.65 14.38 -5.86
CA VAL A 36 -4.94 15.69 -5.28
C VAL A 36 -5.84 15.54 -4.06
N LYS A 37 -5.65 16.41 -3.06
CA LYS A 37 -6.46 16.39 -1.83
C LYS A 37 -7.89 16.82 -2.15
N VAL A 38 -8.86 16.06 -1.67
CA VAL A 38 -10.28 16.43 -1.74
C VAL A 38 -10.54 17.56 -0.75
N ASN A 39 -11.20 18.62 -1.19
CA ASN A 39 -11.56 19.75 -0.33
C ASN A 39 -12.74 19.38 0.58
N LEU A 40 -12.43 18.88 1.78
CA LEU A 40 -13.40 18.57 2.82
C LEU A 40 -13.32 19.62 3.93
N PRO A 41 -14.44 20.25 4.34
CA PRO A 41 -14.41 21.27 5.36
C PRO A 41 -14.14 20.68 6.74
N ALA A 42 -13.41 21.43 7.57
CA ALA A 42 -13.18 21.11 8.98
C ALA A 42 -14.49 20.86 9.75
N PRO A 43 -14.46 20.11 10.87
CA PRO A 43 -13.31 19.35 11.40
C PRO A 43 -12.90 18.16 10.52
N ASP A 44 -11.69 17.65 10.70
CA ASP A 44 -11.12 16.54 9.93
C ASP A 44 -11.61 15.17 10.45
N ASN A 45 -12.93 14.98 10.51
CA ASN A 45 -13.61 13.78 11.01
C ASN A 45 -14.48 13.14 9.91
N TRP A 46 -13.84 12.78 8.80
CA TRP A 46 -14.50 12.23 7.61
C TRP A 46 -14.14 10.76 7.45
N LEU A 47 -15.07 9.97 6.91
CA LEU A 47 -14.82 8.62 6.42
C LEU A 47 -15.32 8.49 4.98
N THR A 48 -14.93 7.42 4.32
CA THR A 48 -15.47 7.07 3.00
C THR A 48 -16.92 6.61 3.09
N GLY A 49 -17.75 7.11 2.19
CA GLY A 49 -19.14 6.72 2.09
C GLY A 49 -19.33 5.39 1.34
N SER A 50 -20.59 4.98 1.22
CA SER A 50 -20.99 3.68 0.66
C SER A 50 -20.58 3.44 -0.80
N ARG A 51 -20.26 4.48 -1.57
CA ARG A 51 -19.71 4.32 -2.93
C ARG A 51 -18.36 3.61 -2.91
N LEU A 52 -17.55 3.86 -1.89
CA LEU A 52 -16.19 3.33 -1.78
C LEU A 52 -16.11 2.15 -0.83
N PHE A 53 -16.71 2.26 0.36
CA PHE A 53 -16.66 1.23 1.39
C PHE A 53 -17.94 0.37 1.41
N PRO A 54 -17.84 -0.98 1.55
CA PRO A 54 -16.61 -1.79 1.59
C PRO A 54 -16.15 -2.27 0.19
N ALA A 55 -16.98 -2.11 -0.85
CA ALA A 55 -16.85 -2.86 -2.10
C ALA A 55 -15.64 -2.47 -2.97
N ASN A 56 -15.15 -1.23 -2.84
CA ASN A 56 -14.07 -0.69 -3.68
C ASN A 56 -12.73 -0.57 -2.96
N ILE A 57 -12.60 -1.10 -1.74
CA ILE A 57 -11.29 -1.26 -1.10
C ILE A 57 -10.43 -2.21 -1.93
N ILE A 58 -9.21 -1.78 -2.25
CA ILE A 58 -8.14 -2.63 -2.79
C ILE A 58 -7.30 -3.18 -1.66
N ALA A 59 -6.91 -2.30 -0.71
CA ALA A 59 -6.11 -2.64 0.45
C ALA A 59 -6.39 -1.68 1.60
N SER A 60 -6.29 -2.19 2.82
CA SER A 60 -6.38 -1.41 4.07
C SER A 60 -5.12 -1.65 4.90
N TYR A 61 -4.71 -0.61 5.62
CA TYR A 61 -3.53 -0.57 6.46
C TYR A 61 -3.89 0.07 7.80
N ASN A 62 -3.20 -0.35 8.85
CA ASN A 62 -3.25 0.32 10.13
C ASN A 62 -1.87 0.35 10.77
N ALA A 63 -1.64 1.33 11.64
CA ALA A 63 -0.40 1.46 12.41
C ALA A 63 -0.69 2.07 13.77
N GLU A 64 0.17 1.75 14.75
CA GLU A 64 0.11 2.41 16.05
C GLU A 64 0.46 3.90 15.89
N LEU A 65 -0.11 4.76 16.74
CA LEU A 65 0.14 6.19 16.64
C LEU A 65 1.61 6.58 16.76
N LYS A 66 2.40 5.80 17.53
CA LYS A 66 3.82 6.06 17.74
C LYS A 66 4.68 5.82 16.49
N ASP A 67 4.18 5.02 15.54
CA ASP A 67 4.95 4.66 14.34
C ASP A 67 4.90 5.77 13.28
N TYR A 68 3.93 6.68 13.38
CA TYR A 68 3.78 7.84 12.50
C TYR A 68 3.47 9.10 13.32
N ALA A 69 4.45 9.99 13.39
CA ALA A 69 4.38 11.20 14.21
C ALA A 69 3.30 12.21 13.77
N THR A 70 2.91 12.20 12.49
CA THR A 70 1.97 13.18 11.92
C THR A 70 0.99 12.55 10.94
N ALA A 71 -0.13 13.24 10.72
CA ALA A 71 -1.12 12.85 9.71
C ALA A 71 -0.51 12.84 8.30
N ASP A 72 0.40 13.78 8.01
CA ASP A 72 1.06 13.87 6.71
C ASP A 72 2.03 12.70 6.47
N ALA A 73 2.75 12.25 7.51
CA ALA A 73 3.63 11.09 7.40
C ALA A 73 2.82 9.80 7.12
N TRP A 74 1.69 9.61 7.82
CA TRP A 74 0.80 8.50 7.55
C TRP A 74 0.18 8.59 6.15
N ASN A 75 -0.31 9.77 5.77
CA ASN A 75 -0.90 9.99 4.47
C ASN A 75 0.10 9.75 3.32
N ALA A 76 1.35 10.17 3.48
CA ALA A 76 2.40 9.89 2.50
C ALA A 76 2.62 8.38 2.29
N PHE A 77 2.56 7.58 3.36
CA PHE A 77 2.61 6.12 3.25
C PHE A 77 1.42 5.56 2.47
N VAL A 78 0.18 6.00 2.77
CA VAL A 78 -1.01 5.50 2.05
C VAL A 78 -1.00 5.91 0.58
N LEU A 79 -0.53 7.12 0.27
CA LEU A 79 -0.33 7.60 -1.11
C LEU A 79 0.70 6.75 -1.85
N ASP A 80 1.83 6.41 -1.23
CA ASP A 80 2.82 5.48 -1.79
C ASP A 80 2.18 4.11 -2.09
N LYS A 81 1.37 3.57 -1.17
CA LYS A 81 0.62 2.34 -1.43
C LYS A 81 -0.34 2.45 -2.59
N CYS A 82 -1.02 3.58 -2.78
CA CYS A 82 -1.86 3.79 -3.96
C CYS A 82 -1.06 3.76 -5.27
N GLN A 83 0.20 4.21 -5.28
CA GLN A 83 1.03 4.16 -6.48
C GLN A 83 1.29 2.72 -6.95
N SER A 84 1.46 1.77 -6.03
CA SER A 84 1.75 0.37 -6.38
C SER A 84 0.57 -0.40 -6.98
N PHE A 85 -0.67 0.09 -6.83
CA PHE A 85 -1.85 -0.53 -7.43
C PHE A 85 -2.27 0.22 -8.69
N THR A 86 -2.21 -0.42 -9.86
CA THR A 86 -2.67 0.16 -11.13
C THR A 86 -4.13 0.65 -11.05
N ALA A 87 -4.99 -0.07 -10.31
CA ALA A 87 -6.40 0.26 -10.16
C ALA A 87 -6.70 1.35 -9.11
N CYS A 88 -5.71 1.83 -8.36
CA CYS A 88 -5.96 2.85 -7.35
C CYS A 88 -6.35 4.18 -8.01
N THR A 89 -7.43 4.78 -7.52
CA THR A 89 -7.92 6.09 -7.96
C THR A 89 -8.16 7.06 -6.81
N SER A 90 -8.22 6.58 -5.56
CA SER A 90 -8.36 7.44 -4.37
C SER A 90 -7.85 6.74 -3.11
N THR A 91 -7.62 7.55 -2.06
CA THR A 91 -7.19 7.08 -0.74
C THR A 91 -7.94 7.80 0.38
N ALA A 92 -8.01 7.15 1.53
CA ALA A 92 -8.43 7.77 2.79
C ALA A 92 -7.40 7.44 3.88
N SER A 93 -7.06 8.44 4.68
CA SER A 93 -6.12 8.35 5.80
C SER A 93 -6.74 9.05 7.01
N TYR A 94 -6.82 8.40 8.16
CA TYR A 94 -7.41 9.00 9.38
C TYR A 94 -6.89 8.30 10.63
N GLN A 95 -7.17 8.88 11.80
CA GLN A 95 -7.12 8.16 13.06
C GLN A 95 -8.53 7.76 13.47
N ALA A 96 -8.67 6.61 14.13
CA ALA A 96 -9.93 6.22 14.77
C ALA A 96 -9.65 5.30 15.97
N ILE A 97 -10.69 5.00 16.74
CA ILE A 97 -10.65 3.94 17.76
C ILE A 97 -10.94 2.61 17.08
N ASN A 98 -10.00 1.66 17.20
CA ASN A 98 -10.14 0.29 16.71
C ASN A 98 -11.16 -0.47 17.59
N SER A 99 -12.20 -1.01 16.97
CA SER A 99 -13.23 -1.83 17.63
C SER A 99 -12.87 -3.32 17.74
N GLY A 100 -11.70 -3.74 17.25
CA GLY A 100 -11.19 -5.11 17.32
C GLY A 100 -10.59 -5.49 18.69
N SER A 101 -10.06 -6.72 18.78
CA SER A 101 -9.63 -7.34 20.04
C SER A 101 -8.50 -6.62 20.80
N THR A 102 -7.72 -5.78 20.12
CA THR A 102 -6.67 -4.97 20.74
C THR A 102 -7.19 -3.64 21.30
N GLY A 103 -8.38 -3.20 20.88
CA GLY A 103 -8.91 -1.86 21.16
C GLY A 103 -7.95 -0.76 20.71
N GLY A 104 -8.09 0.45 21.26
CA GLY A 104 -7.08 1.52 21.17
C GLY A 104 -7.22 2.45 19.96
N ARG A 105 -6.40 3.52 19.93
CA ARG A 105 -6.38 4.52 18.85
C ARG A 105 -5.25 4.24 17.87
N TYR A 106 -5.58 4.22 16.58
CA TYR A 106 -4.66 3.83 15.50
C TYR A 106 -4.74 4.81 14.35
N TRP A 107 -3.71 4.78 13.49
CA TRP A 107 -3.80 5.24 12.13
C TRP A 107 -4.47 4.19 11.26
N PHE A 108 -5.33 4.63 10.34
CA PHE A 108 -6.03 3.82 9.35
C PHE A 108 -5.85 4.44 7.96
N GLY A 109 -5.63 3.58 6.98
CA GLY A 109 -5.25 3.96 5.63
C GLY A 109 -5.87 3.00 4.64
N GLU A 110 -6.57 3.53 3.66
CA GLU A 110 -7.35 2.74 2.72
C GLU A 110 -7.10 3.22 1.30
N VAL A 111 -6.98 2.25 0.39
CA VAL A 111 -6.70 2.47 -1.02
C VAL A 111 -7.89 1.94 -1.82
N TYR A 112 -8.44 2.77 -2.70
CA TYR A 112 -9.67 2.47 -3.43
C TYR A 112 -9.50 2.52 -4.94
N ARG A 113 -10.30 1.70 -5.62
CA ARG A 113 -10.67 1.86 -7.04
C ARG A 113 -12.00 2.61 -7.15
N GLY A 114 -12.47 2.83 -8.38
CA GLY A 114 -13.81 3.39 -8.63
C GLY A 114 -13.82 4.81 -9.21
N GLY A 115 -12.68 5.27 -9.72
CA GLY A 115 -12.55 6.56 -10.40
C GLY A 115 -12.29 7.72 -9.45
N ALA A 116 -12.30 8.93 -10.00
CA ALA A 116 -12.15 10.16 -9.22
C ALA A 116 -13.29 10.30 -8.20
N THR A 117 -13.00 10.96 -7.08
CA THR A 117 -13.95 11.22 -5.99
C THR A 117 -14.17 12.71 -5.78
N THR A 118 -15.29 13.03 -5.15
CA THR A 118 -15.69 14.39 -4.77
C THR A 118 -16.09 14.41 -3.29
N PRO A 119 -16.33 15.59 -2.67
CA PRO A 119 -16.84 15.66 -1.30
C PRO A 119 -18.10 14.83 -1.02
N ALA A 120 -18.94 14.57 -2.03
CA ALA A 120 -20.15 13.75 -1.88
C ALA A 120 -19.88 12.26 -1.64
N ASP A 121 -18.64 11.81 -1.83
CA ASP A 121 -18.22 10.42 -1.60
C ASP A 121 -17.75 10.15 -0.17
N TYR A 122 -17.84 11.16 0.70
CA TYR A 122 -17.34 11.12 2.06
C TYR A 122 -18.41 11.57 3.04
N GLU A 123 -18.40 10.96 4.22
CA GLU A 123 -19.39 11.18 5.26
C GLU A 123 -18.71 11.68 6.52
N ARG A 124 -19.31 12.69 7.16
CA ARG A 124 -18.80 13.22 8.43
C ARG A 124 -19.23 12.28 9.56
N VAL A 125 -18.31 12.03 10.50
CA VAL A 125 -18.58 11.22 11.70
C VAL A 125 -18.71 12.14 12.92
N PRO A 126 -19.95 12.52 13.31
CA PRO A 126 -20.15 13.48 14.39
C PRO A 126 -19.93 12.89 15.78
N ASP A 127 -20.07 11.57 15.94
CA ASP A 127 -19.92 10.91 17.22
C ASP A 127 -18.44 10.75 17.59
N ALA A 128 -18.03 11.48 18.63
CA ALA A 128 -16.66 11.48 19.14
C ALA A 128 -16.21 10.11 19.69
N ALA A 129 -17.15 9.20 20.01
CA ALA A 129 -16.83 7.85 20.47
C ALA A 129 -16.07 7.01 19.42
N PHE A 130 -16.17 7.36 18.14
CA PHE A 130 -15.38 6.72 17.08
C PHE A 130 -13.95 7.26 16.97
N GLY A 131 -13.66 8.42 17.58
CA GLY A 131 -12.33 9.02 17.59
C GLY A 131 -11.80 9.43 16.21
N VAL A 132 -12.67 9.60 15.21
CA VAL A 132 -12.28 9.94 13.84
C VAL A 132 -11.69 11.35 13.79
N THR A 133 -10.41 11.43 13.47
CA THR A 133 -9.65 12.69 13.43
C THR A 133 -8.55 12.63 12.37
N ASN A 134 -7.99 13.79 12.00
CA ASN A 134 -6.87 13.89 11.05
C ASN A 134 -7.17 13.24 9.69
N SER A 135 -8.43 13.29 9.29
CA SER A 135 -8.91 12.71 8.04
C SER A 135 -8.34 13.45 6.83
N GLN A 136 -7.69 12.72 5.93
CA GLN A 136 -7.14 13.22 4.67
C GLN A 136 -7.53 12.28 3.53
N MET A 137 -8.17 12.85 2.50
CA MET A 137 -8.71 12.12 1.37
C MET A 137 -8.06 12.64 0.10
N TYR A 138 -7.58 11.74 -0.75
CA TYR A 138 -6.97 12.09 -2.03
C TYR A 138 -7.62 11.33 -3.17
N THR A 139 -7.62 11.95 -4.34
CA THR A 139 -8.22 11.41 -5.57
C THR A 139 -7.35 11.70 -6.75
N ILE A 140 -7.41 10.87 -7.79
CA ILE A 140 -6.81 11.21 -9.07
C ILE A 140 -7.38 12.53 -9.58
N GLN A 141 -6.53 13.31 -10.24
CA GLN A 141 -6.98 14.46 -11.01
C GLN A 141 -7.76 13.96 -12.24
N ALA A 142 -9.01 14.40 -12.37
CA ALA A 142 -9.88 14.06 -13.50
C ALA A 142 -9.43 14.73 -14.80
#